data_AF-A0A6I5N891-F1
#
_entry.id   AF-A0A6I5N891-F1
#
_cell.length_a   1.000
_cell.length_b   1.000
_cell.length_c   1.000
_cell.angle_alpha   90.00
_cell.angle_beta   90.00
_cell.angle_gamma   90.00
#
_symmetry.space_group_name_H-M   'P 1'
#
loop_
_entity.id
_entity.type
_entity.pdbx_description
1 polymer ?
#
loop_
_entity_poly.entity_id
_entity_poly.type
_entity_poly.pdbx_seq_one_letter_code
_entity_poly.pdbx_strand_id
1 'polypeptide(L)' 'MTVKAIPDSMPSDKPRITLYIDQELKDALEVLAERDDRSVSNYVIQLIKLDVARARAAGELPPDDTQTQ' A
#
# COMPACT_ATOMS: atom_id res chain seq x y z
N MET A 1 7.53 3.82 39.14
CA MET A 1 8.21 3.20 37.99
C MET A 1 7.51 3.69 36.73
N THR A 2 8.19 4.45 35.88
CA THR A 2 7.58 5.06 34.69
C THR A 2 8.00 4.24 33.49
N VAL A 3 7.06 3.49 32.90
CA VAL A 3 7.30 2.70 31.69
C VAL A 3 7.41 3.68 30.53
N LYS A 4 8.61 3.80 29.95
CA LYS A 4 8.88 4.64 28.80
C LYS A 4 8.32 3.93 27.56
N ALA A 5 7.32 4.53 26.92
CA ALA A 5 6.74 4.01 25.68
C ALA A 5 7.84 3.86 24.62
N ILE A 6 7.98 2.65 24.07
CA ILE A 6 8.86 2.40 22.93
C ILE A 6 8.11 2.93 21.71
N PRO A 7 8.67 3.88 20.93
CA PRO A 7 8.04 4.34 19.71
C PRO A 7 7.96 3.18 18.72
N ASP A 8 6.74 2.77 18.41
CA ASP A 8 6.39 1.55 17.67
C ASP A 8 6.63 1.66 16.14
N SER A 9 7.41 2.63 15.70
CA SER A 9 7.68 2.84 14.26
C SER A 9 9.10 3.31 14.02
N MET A 10 9.86 2.53 13.24
CA MET A 10 10.94 3.13 12.46
C MET A 10 10.31 4.17 11.52
N PRO A 11 10.82 5.42 11.48
CA PRO A 11 10.36 6.39 10.51
C PRO A 11 10.60 5.82 9.12
N SER A 12 9.53 5.55 8.40
CA SER A 12 9.57 5.23 6.99
C SER A 12 9.31 6.53 6.24
N ASP A 13 10.27 6.97 5.43
CA ASP A 13 10.12 8.15 4.55
C ASP A 13 9.06 7.94 3.46
N LYS A 14 8.42 6.77 3.42
CA LYS A 14 7.34 6.46 2.47
C LYS A 14 6.03 7.11 2.91
N PRO A 15 5.26 7.70 1.96
CA PRO A 15 3.93 8.23 2.25
C PRO A 15 3.00 7.10 2.74
N ARG A 16 2.12 7.44 3.70
CA ARG A 16 1.15 6.51 4.29
C ARG A 16 -0.24 6.75 3.72
N ILE A 17 -0.91 5.66 3.35
CA ILE A 17 -2.33 5.65 2.98
C ILE A 17 -3.09 4.89 4.07
N THR A 18 -4.17 5.46 4.58
CA THR A 18 -5.10 4.81 5.50
C THR A 18 -6.45 4.67 4.80
N LEU A 19 -7.03 3.47 4.84
CA LEU A 19 -8.27 3.14 4.15
C LEU A 19 -9.30 2.63 5.17
N TYR A 20 -10.55 3.02 4.96
CA TYR A 20 -11.70 2.40 5.62
C TYR A 20 -12.40 1.54 4.58
N ILE A 21 -12.49 0.25 4.85
CA ILE A 21 -13.14 -0.75 4.00
C ILE A 21 -14.01 -1.65 4.86
N ASP A 22 -15.01 -2.26 4.25
CA ASP A 22 -15.85 -3.23 4.93
C ASP A 22 -15.03 -4.45 5.36
N GLN A 23 -15.43 -5.06 6.48
CA GLN A 23 -14.73 -6.22 7.04
C GLN A 23 -14.67 -7.38 6.05
N GLU A 24 -15.77 -7.64 5.33
CA GLU A 24 -15.84 -8.70 4.31
C GLU A 24 -14.77 -8.52 3.22
N LEU A 25 -14.53 -7.28 2.78
CA LEU A 25 -13.50 -6.99 1.78
C LEU A 25 -12.09 -7.20 2.35
N LYS A 26 -11.87 -6.82 3.61
CA LYS A 26 -10.59 -7.05 4.29
C LYS A 26 -10.28 -8.55 4.40
N ASP A 27 -11.28 -9.35 4.77
CA ASP A 27 -11.14 -10.79 4.91
C ASP A 27 -10.79 -11.45 3.57
N ALA A 28 -11.46 -11.03 2.48
CA ALA A 28 -11.14 -11.49 1.14
C ALA A 28 -9.71 -11.09 0.71
N LEU A 29 -9.26 -9.87 1.03
CA LEU A 29 -7.90 -9.43 0.75
C LEU A 29 -6.84 -10.24 1.50
N GLU A 30 -7.11 -10.63 2.75
CA GLU A 30 -6.20 -11.48 3.54
C GLU A 30 -6.01 -12.86 2.91
N VAL A 31 -7.10 -13.50 2.49
CA VAL A 31 -7.04 -14.80 1.79
C VAL A 31 -6.25 -14.71 0.48
N LEU A 32 -6.47 -13.65 -0.30
CA LEU A 32 -5.74 -13.45 -1.56
C LEU A 32 -4.25 -13.16 -1.34
N ALA A 33 -3.93 -12.38 -0.31
CA ALA A 33 -2.54 -12.08 0.04
C ALA A 33 -1.80 -13.32 0.55
N GLU A 34 -2.44 -14.14 1.39
CA GLU A 34 -1.88 -15.40 1.89
C GLU A 34 -1.61 -16.39 0.74
N ARG A 35 -2.57 -16.54 -0.19
CA ARG A 35 -2.39 -17.40 -1.38
C ARG A 35 -1.16 -17.00 -2.21
N ASP A 36 -0.85 -15.72 -2.23
CA ASP A 36 0.27 -15.15 -3.00
C ASP A 36 1.55 -14.96 -2.14
N ASP A 37 1.63 -15.61 -0.97
CA ASP A 37 2.72 -15.59 0.03
C ASP A 37 3.22 -14.17 0.35
N ARG A 38 2.28 -13.26 0.65
CA ARG A 38 2.59 -11.86 0.95
C ARG A 38 1.67 -11.24 1.98
N SER A 39 2.11 -10.11 2.54
CA SER A 39 1.25 -9.29 3.39
C SER A 39 0.15 -8.59 2.58
N VAL A 40 -0.96 -8.27 3.24
CA VAL A 40 -2.06 -7.47 2.65
C VAL A 40 -1.55 -6.15 2.08
N SER A 41 -0.67 -5.45 2.80
CA SER A 41 -0.11 -4.18 2.32
C SER A 41 0.67 -4.35 1.02
N ASN A 42 1.49 -5.40 0.91
CA ASN A 42 2.23 -5.67 -0.33
C ASN A 42 1.31 -6.11 -1.47
N TYR A 43 0.27 -6.89 -1.17
CA TYR A 43 -0.75 -7.27 -2.13
C TYR A 43 -1.45 -6.02 -2.71
N VAL A 44 -1.93 -5.13 -1.85
CA VAL A 44 -2.59 -3.88 -2.24
C VAL A 44 -1.65 -2.97 -3.03
N ILE A 45 -0.37 -2.85 -2.62
CA ILE A 45 0.63 -2.07 -3.37
C ILE A 45 0.78 -2.60 -4.80
N GLN A 46 0.77 -3.92 -5.01
CA GLN A 46 0.86 -4.51 -6.35
C GLN A 46 -0.36 -4.17 -7.20
N LEU A 47 -1.57 -4.26 -6.63
CA LEU A 47 -2.79 -3.86 -7.32
C LEU A 47 -2.76 -2.39 -7.74
N ILE A 48 -2.34 -1.50 -6.84
CA ILE A 48 -2.19 -0.06 -7.14
C ILE A 48 -1.18 0.16 -8.27
N LYS A 49 -0.01 -0.50 -8.22
CA LYS A 49 1.02 -0.39 -9.26
C LYS A 49 0.52 -0.84 -10.62
N LEU A 50 -0.21 -1.96 -10.68
CA LEU A 50 -0.79 -2.48 -11.92
C LEU A 50 -1.82 -1.51 -12.50
N ASP A 51 -2.71 -0.97 -11.66
CA ASP A 51 -3.73 -0.02 -12.10
C ASP A 51 -3.11 1.28 -12.61
N VAL A 52 -2.13 1.83 -11.90
CA VAL A 52 -1.39 3.04 -12.32
C VAL A 52 -0.63 2.78 -13.62
N ALA A 53 0.02 1.64 -13.77
CA ALA A 53 0.74 1.28 -15.00
C ALA A 53 -0.22 1.19 -16.20
N ARG A 54 -1.40 0.58 -16.01
CA ARG A 54 -2.46 0.56 -17.03
C ARG A 54 -2.89 1.98 -17.40
N ALA A 55 -3.19 2.82 -16.40
CA ALA A 55 -3.65 4.19 -16.62
C ALA A 55 -2.60 5.04 -17.36
N ARG A 56 -1.31 4.89 -17.03
CA ARG A 56 -0.22 5.54 -17.78
C ARG A 56 -0.14 5.04 -19.23
N ALA A 57 -0.26 3.73 -19.46
CA ALA A 57 -0.24 3.15 -20.81
C ALA A 57 -1.45 3.60 -21.66
N ALA A 58 -2.59 3.84 -21.02
CA ALA A 58 -3.81 4.37 -21.66
C ALA A 58 -3.77 5.89 -21.88
N GLY A 59 -2.76 6.60 -21.34
CA GLY A 59 -2.68 8.07 -21.39
C GLY A 59 -3.64 8.78 -20.45
N GLU A 60 -4.21 8.08 -19.46
CA GLU A 60 -5.12 8.65 -18.44
C GLU A 60 -4.35 9.43 -17.37
N LEU A 61 -3.09 9.06 -17.15
CA LEU A 61 -2.17 9.74 -16.24
C LEU A 61 -0.99 10.31 -17.04
N PRO A 62 -0.43 11.45 -16.61
CA PRO A 62 0.80 11.97 -17.21
C PRO A 62 1.93 10.93 -17.11
N PRO A 63 2.96 11.03 -17.96
CA PRO A 63 4.18 10.24 -17.79
C PRO A 63 4.80 10.48 -16.41
N ASP A 64 5.64 9.54 -15.95
CA ASP A 64 6.21 9.61 -14.61
C ASP A 64 7.20 10.79 -14.52
N ASP A 65 6.72 11.95 -14.06
CA ASP A 65 7.54 13.12 -13.78
C ASP A 65 8.27 12.93 -12.43
N THR A 66 9.09 11.88 -12.34
CA THR A 66 10.05 11.72 -11.23
C THR A 66 11.46 12.09 -11.70
N GLN A 67 11.66 13.39 -11.88
CA GLN A 67 12.91 14.04 -11.47
C GLN A 67 12.53 15.20 -10.52
N THR A 68 13.29 15.33 -9.42
CA THR A 68 13.34 16.44 -8.45
C THR A 68 12.34 16.42 -7.29
N GLN A 69 12.72 15.79 -6.17
CA GLN A 69 13.37 16.46 -5.02
C GLN A 69 13.79 15.43 -3.97
#